data_AF-F4R5R0-F1
#
_entry.id   AF-F4R5R0-F1
#
_cell.length_a   1.000
_cell.length_b   1.000
_cell.length_c   1.000
_cell.angle_alpha   90.00
_cell.angle_beta   90.00
_cell.angle_gamma   90.00
#
_symmetry.space_group_name_H-M   'P 1'
#
loop_
_entity.id
_entity.type
_entity.pdbx_description
1 polymer ?
#
loop_
_entity_poly.entity_id
_entity_poly.type
_entity_poly.pdbx_seq_one_letter_code
_entity_poly.pdbx_strand_id
1 'polypeptide(L)'
;MINTTASDGKPIVPNFPVTPRPTDLTQRTPASRAACVIIGDEILNGKTLDTNSHHLAGLLFRSGISLDKIEIVPDIEAEIVECVRRLSEPESKFDLIFTSGGIGPTHDDITYQSLAKVWDPAGELEYDAETITRMDTYMSGRNSTAKLNPAQHEARRRMALFPKMDREVLFVVPHLWVPVVQLRRRLFILPGVPTLFTQLADALVENYIPLPPKANQPHRQFVVTSLTESSIAPCLSRFATQLAPAGIKLGSYPNFSSGQVTISLIGPDFSQLSKAALELEHQLEELYEN
;
A
#
# COMPACT_ATOMS: atom_id res chain seq x y z
N MET A 1 -23.10 -13.09 26.48
CA MET A 1 -22.21 -12.47 27.49
C MET A 1 -20.81 -12.96 27.19
N ILE A 2 -19.92 -12.10 26.72
CA ILE A 2 -18.54 -12.46 26.38
C ILE A 2 -17.68 -12.01 27.56
N ASN A 3 -16.93 -12.94 28.16
CA ASN A 3 -16.08 -12.70 29.33
C ASN A 3 -15.11 -11.55 29.07
N THR A 4 -15.14 -10.52 29.92
CA THR A 4 -14.39 -9.26 29.76
C THR A 4 -13.07 -9.21 30.53
N THR A 5 -12.57 -10.32 31.08
CA THR A 5 -11.29 -10.33 31.81
C THR A 5 -10.45 -11.57 31.47
N ALA A 6 -9.22 -11.35 30.98
CA ALA A 6 -8.15 -12.34 31.02
C ALA A 6 -7.39 -12.20 32.35
N SER A 7 -6.79 -13.29 32.84
CA SER A 7 -6.13 -13.40 34.16
C SER A 7 -4.99 -12.40 34.41
N ASP A 8 -4.50 -11.72 33.38
CA ASP A 8 -3.23 -10.99 33.41
C ASP A 8 -3.38 -9.46 33.25
N GLY A 9 -4.60 -8.91 33.37
CA GLY A 9 -4.83 -7.46 33.34
C GLY A 9 -4.57 -6.76 31.98
N LYS A 10 -4.30 -7.53 30.92
CA LYS A 10 -4.18 -6.99 29.56
C LYS A 10 -5.58 -6.79 28.94
N PRO A 11 -5.82 -5.69 28.21
CA PRO A 11 -7.07 -5.50 27.48
C PRO A 11 -7.30 -6.69 26.54
N ILE A 12 -8.47 -7.32 26.60
CA ILE A 12 -8.86 -8.34 25.63
C ILE A 12 -8.96 -7.66 24.28
N VAL A 13 -8.09 -8.05 23.35
CA VAL A 13 -8.21 -7.62 21.95
C VAL A 13 -9.38 -8.41 21.35
N PRO A 14 -10.46 -7.75 20.89
CA PRO A 14 -11.59 -8.44 20.28
C PRO A 14 -11.12 -9.25 19.07
N ASN A 15 -11.76 -10.40 18.85
CA ASN A 15 -11.59 -11.20 17.65
C ASN A 15 -12.88 -11.14 16.84
N PHE A 16 -12.90 -10.33 15.80
CA PHE A 16 -14.05 -10.12 14.93
C PHE A 16 -14.02 -11.08 13.73
N PRO A 17 -15.18 -11.49 13.21
CA PRO A 17 -15.23 -12.22 11.94
C PRO A 17 -14.67 -11.34 10.81
N VAL A 18 -13.85 -11.93 9.95
CA VAL A 18 -13.37 -11.27 8.73
C VAL A 18 -14.41 -11.40 7.61
N THR A 19 -14.41 -10.46 6.67
CA THR A 19 -15.24 -10.55 5.47
C THR A 19 -14.88 -11.85 4.71
N PRO A 20 -15.86 -12.64 4.24
CA PRO A 20 -15.56 -13.84 3.46
C PRO A 20 -14.74 -13.51 2.21
N ARG A 21 -13.72 -14.34 1.92
CA ARG A 21 -12.92 -14.17 0.69
C ARG A 21 -13.82 -14.38 -0.53
N PRO A 22 -13.70 -13.55 -1.58
CA PRO A 22 -14.46 -13.76 -2.81
C PRO A 22 -14.11 -15.12 -3.43
N THR A 23 -15.12 -15.94 -3.72
CA THR A 23 -14.92 -17.30 -4.25
C THR A 23 -14.51 -17.32 -5.73
N ASP A 24 -14.68 -16.19 -6.40
CA ASP A 24 -14.43 -15.98 -7.83
C ASP A 24 -13.05 -15.35 -8.12
N LEU A 25 -12.20 -15.13 -7.12
CA LEU A 25 -10.90 -14.45 -7.31
C LEU A 25 -10.04 -15.06 -8.42
N THR A 26 -10.02 -16.39 -8.54
CA THR A 26 -9.24 -17.10 -9.57
C THR A 26 -9.83 -16.99 -10.98
N GLN A 27 -11.08 -16.55 -11.10
CA GLN A 27 -11.77 -16.33 -12.37
C GLN A 27 -11.66 -14.88 -12.85
N ARG A 28 -11.27 -13.96 -11.96
CA ARG A 28 -11.07 -12.55 -12.29
C ARG A 28 -9.75 -12.34 -13.02
N THR A 29 -9.71 -11.33 -13.88
CA THR A 29 -8.46 -10.86 -14.48
C THR A 29 -7.50 -10.42 -13.39
N PRO A 30 -6.26 -10.95 -13.33
CA PRO A 30 -5.29 -10.54 -12.35
C PRO A 30 -4.93 -9.06 -12.49
N ALA A 31 -4.79 -8.37 -11.36
CA ALA A 31 -4.28 -7.02 -11.34
C ALA A 31 -2.77 -7.02 -11.64
N SER A 32 -2.31 -6.09 -12.46
CA SER A 32 -0.92 -6.01 -12.91
C SER A 32 -0.27 -4.67 -12.57
N ARG A 33 -1.06 -3.60 -12.47
CA ARG A 33 -0.57 -2.24 -12.25
C ARG A 33 -1.39 -1.52 -11.18
N ALA A 34 -0.71 -0.74 -10.36
CA ALA A 34 -1.33 0.02 -9.29
C ALA A 34 -0.81 1.46 -9.23
N ALA A 35 -1.62 2.34 -8.65
CA ALA A 35 -1.23 3.65 -8.17
C ALA A 35 -1.53 3.79 -6.67
N CYS A 36 -0.82 4.70 -6.00
CA CYS A 36 -1.03 5.05 -4.59
C CYS A 36 -1.23 6.55 -4.44
N VAL A 37 -2.19 6.97 -3.63
CA VAL A 37 -2.44 8.36 -3.27
C VAL A 37 -2.28 8.51 -1.76
N ILE A 38 -1.24 9.21 -1.34
CA ILE A 38 -1.03 9.57 0.06
C ILE A 38 -1.71 10.91 0.30
N ILE A 39 -2.60 10.98 1.29
CA ILE A 39 -3.39 12.16 1.62
C ILE A 39 -2.94 12.61 3.01
N GLY A 40 -2.29 13.77 3.09
CA GLY A 40 -1.75 14.28 4.34
C GLY A 40 -0.78 15.44 4.16
N ASP A 41 -1.13 16.62 4.69
CA ASP A 41 -0.25 17.80 4.70
C ASP A 41 1.09 17.54 5.41
N GLU A 42 1.11 16.69 6.43
CA GLU A 42 2.31 16.33 7.20
C GLU A 42 3.38 15.59 6.37
N ILE A 43 2.96 14.93 5.30
CA ILE A 43 3.88 14.30 4.36
C ILE A 43 4.47 15.37 3.44
N LEU A 44 3.63 16.26 2.90
CA LEU A 44 4.06 17.35 2.01
C LEU A 44 4.99 18.35 2.70
N ASN A 45 4.75 18.65 3.97
CA ASN A 45 5.60 19.56 4.75
C ASN A 45 6.82 18.86 5.40
N GLY A 46 6.99 17.56 5.16
CA GLY A 46 8.15 16.78 5.63
C GLY A 46 8.17 16.49 7.13
N LYS A 47 7.09 16.78 7.87
CA LYS A 47 6.96 16.43 9.30
C LYS A 47 6.96 14.92 9.51
N THR A 48 6.38 14.15 8.58
CA THR A 48 6.32 12.69 8.67
C THR A 48 6.90 12.08 7.41
N LEU A 49 7.81 11.12 7.62
CA LEU A 49 8.33 10.30 6.54
C LEU A 49 7.25 9.31 6.11
N ASP A 50 6.88 9.34 4.83
CA ASP A 50 5.96 8.37 4.26
C ASP A 50 6.58 6.97 4.22
N THR A 51 6.12 6.11 5.13
CA THR A 51 6.50 4.69 5.20
C THR A 51 5.42 3.77 4.61
N ASN A 52 4.22 4.30 4.36
CA ASN A 52 3.08 3.53 3.87
C ASN A 52 3.25 3.22 2.38
N SER A 53 3.63 4.21 1.57
CA SER A 53 3.91 3.96 0.16
C SER A 53 5.11 3.04 -0.03
N HIS A 54 6.14 3.15 0.83
CA HIS A 54 7.29 2.25 0.82
C HIS A 54 6.88 0.79 1.10
N HIS A 55 6.08 0.57 2.14
CA HIS A 55 5.54 -0.75 2.46
C HIS A 55 4.70 -1.31 1.31
N LEU A 56 3.78 -0.50 0.78
CA LEU A 56 2.92 -0.88 -0.33
C LEU A 56 3.73 -1.23 -1.59
N ALA A 57 4.76 -0.45 -1.92
CA ALA A 57 5.64 -0.73 -3.06
C ALA A 57 6.32 -2.09 -2.92
N GLY A 58 6.85 -2.39 -1.72
CA GLY A 58 7.46 -3.68 -1.43
C GLY A 58 6.47 -4.84 -1.46
N LEU A 59 5.28 -4.66 -0.89
CA LEU A 59 4.20 -5.64 -0.89
C LEU A 59 3.76 -5.97 -2.32
N LEU A 60 3.42 -4.96 -3.12
CA LEU A 60 2.95 -5.14 -4.49
C LEU A 60 4.03 -5.75 -5.39
N PHE A 61 5.29 -5.31 -5.24
CA PHE A 61 6.42 -5.88 -5.97
C PHE A 61 6.52 -7.40 -5.75
N ARG A 62 6.49 -7.86 -4.49
CA ARG A 62 6.54 -9.31 -4.18
C ARG A 62 5.28 -10.05 -4.63
N SER A 63 4.16 -9.36 -4.75
CA SER A 63 2.90 -9.91 -5.26
C SER A 63 2.80 -9.92 -6.80
N GLY A 64 3.81 -9.42 -7.52
CA GLY A 64 3.81 -9.36 -8.99
C GLY A 64 3.05 -8.17 -9.58
N ILE A 65 2.65 -7.20 -8.76
CA ILE A 65 1.92 -6.00 -9.16
C ILE A 65 2.90 -4.83 -9.23
N SER A 66 2.93 -4.13 -10.36
CA SER A 66 3.76 -2.93 -10.51
C SER A 66 3.07 -1.72 -9.89
N LEU A 67 3.64 -1.14 -8.83
CA LEU A 67 3.25 0.19 -8.36
C LEU A 67 3.95 1.23 -9.23
N ASP A 68 3.27 1.80 -10.21
CA ASP A 68 3.95 2.70 -11.16
C ASP A 68 3.91 4.17 -10.76
N LYS A 69 3.01 4.55 -9.85
CA LYS A 69 2.86 5.94 -9.42
C LYS A 69 2.45 6.02 -7.96
N ILE A 70 3.12 6.93 -7.26
CA ILE A 70 2.73 7.42 -5.94
C ILE A 70 2.52 8.93 -6.10
N GLU A 71 1.36 9.43 -5.67
CA GLU A 71 1.07 10.87 -5.60
C GLU A 71 0.78 11.23 -4.15
N ILE A 72 1.31 12.36 -3.69
CA ILE A 72 1.04 12.89 -2.35
C ILE A 72 0.24 14.16 -2.55
N VAL A 73 -0.93 14.25 -1.92
CA VAL A 73 -1.85 15.38 -2.05
C VAL A 73 -2.18 15.97 -0.67
N PRO A 74 -2.46 17.28 -0.59
CA PRO A 74 -2.86 17.92 0.66
C PRO A 74 -4.26 17.46 1.07
N ASP A 75 -4.65 17.77 2.32
CA ASP A 75 -6.00 17.56 2.85
C ASP A 75 -7.00 18.58 2.29
N ILE A 76 -7.07 18.66 0.96
CA ILE A 76 -7.93 19.56 0.19
C ILE A 76 -8.80 18.72 -0.73
N GLU A 77 -10.12 18.81 -0.55
CA GLU A 77 -11.10 18.00 -1.30
C GLU A 77 -10.87 18.03 -2.81
N ALA A 78 -10.66 19.22 -3.39
CA ALA A 78 -10.47 19.38 -4.82
C ALA A 78 -9.23 18.63 -5.35
N GLU A 79 -8.14 18.62 -4.58
CA GLU A 79 -6.88 17.94 -4.95
C GLU A 79 -7.01 16.42 -4.83
N ILE A 80 -7.64 15.93 -3.75
CA ILE A 80 -7.93 14.50 -3.56
C ILE A 80 -8.82 14.00 -4.71
N VAL A 81 -9.88 14.74 -5.00
CA VAL A 81 -10.86 14.40 -6.04
C VAL A 81 -10.24 14.41 -7.43
N GLU A 82 -9.46 15.44 -7.79
CA GLU A 82 -8.75 15.50 -9.08
C GLU A 82 -7.82 14.31 -9.24
N CYS A 83 -6.96 14.07 -8.26
CA CYS A 83 -5.92 13.06 -8.35
C CYS A 83 -6.52 11.66 -8.54
N VAL A 84 -7.50 11.30 -7.70
CA VAL A 84 -8.12 9.98 -7.77
C VAL A 84 -8.99 9.84 -9.03
N ARG A 85 -9.67 10.89 -9.48
CA ARG A 85 -10.40 10.86 -10.76
C ARG A 85 -9.44 10.57 -11.91
N ARG A 86 -8.37 11.35 -12.04
CA ARG A 86 -7.36 11.17 -13.09
C ARG A 86 -6.71 9.78 -13.08
N LEU A 87 -6.45 9.22 -11.91
CA LEU A 87 -5.90 7.87 -11.78
C LEU A 87 -6.93 6.77 -12.10
N SER A 88 -8.22 7.06 -11.97
CA SER A 88 -9.33 6.11 -12.15
C SER A 88 -10.06 6.21 -13.49
N GLU A 89 -9.66 7.10 -14.39
CA GLU A 89 -10.24 7.17 -15.74
C GLU A 89 -10.15 5.81 -16.48
N PRO A 90 -11.08 5.51 -17.42
CA PRO A 90 -11.05 4.28 -18.20
C PRO A 90 -9.76 4.09 -19.01
N GLU A 91 -9.17 5.18 -19.51
CA GLU A 91 -7.92 5.18 -20.28
C GLU A 91 -6.68 5.02 -19.39
N SER A 92 -6.84 5.10 -18.06
CA SER A 92 -5.76 4.88 -17.11
C SER A 92 -5.35 3.42 -17.07
N LYS A 93 -4.04 3.18 -17.08
CA LYS A 93 -3.42 1.84 -17.04
C LYS A 93 -3.51 1.13 -15.68
N PHE A 94 -4.05 1.75 -14.64
CA PHE A 94 -4.00 1.22 -13.28
C PHE A 94 -5.15 0.25 -13.01
N ASP A 95 -4.88 -0.98 -12.61
CA ASP A 95 -5.93 -1.93 -12.23
C ASP A 95 -6.43 -1.69 -10.80
N LEU A 96 -5.57 -1.12 -9.95
CA LEU A 96 -5.81 -0.85 -8.54
C LEU A 96 -5.34 0.55 -8.17
N ILE A 97 -6.05 1.19 -7.26
CA ILE A 97 -5.65 2.46 -6.65
C ILE A 97 -5.77 2.29 -5.14
N PHE A 98 -4.70 2.61 -4.42
CA PHE A 98 -4.68 2.59 -2.97
C PHE A 98 -4.62 4.03 -2.46
N THR A 99 -5.32 4.33 -1.36
CA THR A 99 -5.13 5.58 -0.64
C THR A 99 -4.66 5.32 0.79
N SER A 100 -3.99 6.31 1.36
CA SER A 100 -3.54 6.28 2.76
C SER A 100 -3.71 7.67 3.36
N GLY A 101 -4.43 7.77 4.47
CA GLY A 101 -4.55 9.01 5.26
C GLY A 101 -5.93 9.67 5.18
N GLY A 102 -6.14 10.67 6.05
CA GLY A 102 -7.36 11.49 6.10
C GLY A 102 -8.66 10.77 6.48
N ILE A 103 -8.61 9.65 7.23
CA ILE A 103 -9.82 8.87 7.64
C ILE A 103 -10.06 8.82 9.15
N GLY A 104 -9.32 9.59 9.93
CA GLY A 104 -9.48 9.69 11.37
C GLY A 104 -10.68 10.58 11.81
N PRO A 105 -10.73 10.94 13.10
CA PRO A 105 -11.83 11.68 13.68
C PRO A 105 -11.61 13.20 13.70
N THR A 106 -10.53 13.74 13.12
CA THR A 106 -10.27 15.19 13.11
C THR A 106 -10.97 15.86 11.93
N HIS A 107 -10.80 17.17 11.78
CA HIS A 107 -11.58 17.99 10.84
C HIS A 107 -10.96 18.02 9.44
N ASP A 108 -9.64 17.85 9.40
CA ASP A 108 -8.77 17.61 8.25
C ASP A 108 -8.90 16.18 7.69
N ASP A 109 -9.43 15.22 8.46
CA ASP A 109 -9.77 13.88 7.96
C ASP A 109 -11.00 13.91 7.02
N ILE A 110 -10.76 14.24 5.75
CA ILE A 110 -11.79 14.44 4.72
C ILE A 110 -11.74 13.41 3.57
N THR A 111 -10.97 12.34 3.69
CA THR A 111 -10.76 11.37 2.60
C THR A 111 -12.07 10.71 2.17
N TYR A 112 -12.91 10.21 3.08
CA TYR A 112 -14.18 9.59 2.70
C TYR A 112 -15.14 10.58 2.01
N GLN A 113 -15.25 11.79 2.55
CA GLN A 113 -16.08 12.88 2.03
C GLN A 113 -15.64 13.27 0.62
N SER A 114 -14.33 13.39 0.41
CA SER A 114 -13.74 13.74 -0.87
C SER A 114 -13.93 12.61 -1.88
N LEU A 115 -13.66 11.36 -1.49
CA LEU A 115 -13.77 10.22 -2.39
C LEU A 115 -15.21 9.91 -2.82
N ALA A 116 -16.20 10.27 -2.01
CA ALA A 116 -17.61 10.20 -2.42
C ALA A 116 -17.90 11.08 -3.66
N LYS A 117 -17.14 12.16 -3.86
CA LYS A 117 -17.31 13.13 -4.95
C LYS A 117 -16.55 12.81 -6.23
N VAL A 118 -15.77 11.73 -6.26
CA VAL A 118 -14.95 11.38 -7.44
C VAL A 118 -15.84 11.07 -8.63
N TRP A 119 -16.87 10.23 -8.43
CA TRP A 119 -17.78 9.78 -9.49
C TRP A 119 -19.24 10.23 -9.34
N ASP A 120 -19.54 10.96 -8.27
CA ASP A 120 -20.86 11.53 -8.02
C ASP A 120 -20.74 12.92 -7.39
N PRO A 121 -21.12 14.00 -8.09
CA PRO A 121 -21.08 15.35 -7.53
C PRO A 121 -21.89 15.54 -6.24
N ALA A 122 -22.94 14.73 -6.00
CA ALA A 122 -23.72 14.82 -4.76
C ALA A 122 -22.94 14.36 -3.53
N GLY A 123 -21.99 13.42 -3.71
CA GLY A 123 -21.08 12.97 -2.66
C GLY A 123 -21.78 12.38 -1.44
N GLU A 124 -22.86 11.62 -1.65
CA GLU A 124 -23.66 11.08 -0.55
C GLU A 124 -22.84 10.13 0.33
N LEU A 125 -23.02 10.28 1.65
CA LEU A 125 -22.38 9.47 2.67
C LEU A 125 -23.42 8.72 3.51
N GLU A 126 -23.04 7.56 4.02
CA GLU A 126 -23.88 6.75 4.89
C GLU A 126 -23.03 6.05 5.95
N TYR A 127 -23.53 6.03 7.19
CA TYR A 127 -22.89 5.34 8.30
C TYR A 127 -22.94 3.82 8.11
N ASP A 128 -21.80 3.16 8.31
CA ASP A 128 -21.71 1.71 8.35
C ASP A 128 -21.93 1.19 9.78
N ALA A 129 -23.05 0.49 9.98
CA ALA A 129 -23.48 0.03 11.31
C ALA A 129 -22.53 -1.02 11.92
N GLU A 130 -21.93 -1.88 11.10
CA GLU A 130 -20.99 -2.90 11.55
C GLU A 130 -19.68 -2.26 12.03
N THR A 131 -19.12 -1.29 11.29
CA THR A 131 -17.94 -0.53 11.69
C THR A 131 -18.17 0.19 13.01
N ILE A 132 -19.34 0.85 13.18
CA ILE A 132 -19.71 1.48 14.46
C ILE A 132 -19.72 0.45 15.59
N THR A 133 -20.35 -0.70 15.37
CA THR A 133 -20.46 -1.77 16.38
C THR A 133 -19.10 -2.32 16.79
N ARG A 134 -18.21 -2.59 15.82
CA ARG A 134 -16.84 -3.05 16.09
C ARG A 134 -16.00 -2.00 16.79
N MET A 135 -16.12 -0.74 16.37
CA MET A 135 -15.44 0.38 17.00
C MET A 135 -15.85 0.51 18.47
N ASP A 136 -17.15 0.52 18.76
CA ASP A 136 -17.69 0.62 20.12
C ASP A 136 -17.25 -0.58 20.98
N THR A 137 -17.24 -1.80 20.41
CA THR A 137 -16.74 -3.01 21.09
C THR A 137 -15.26 -2.90 21.42
N TYR A 138 -14.43 -2.51 20.44
CA TYR A 138 -13.00 -2.37 20.59
C TYR A 138 -12.62 -1.27 21.59
N MET A 139 -13.42 -0.22 21.66
CA MET A 139 -13.28 0.88 22.60
C MET A 139 -13.74 0.52 24.01
N SER A 140 -14.80 -0.28 24.17
CA SER A 140 -15.30 -0.71 25.48
C SER A 140 -14.29 -1.58 26.25
N GLY A 141 -13.43 -2.31 25.54
CA GLY A 141 -12.30 -3.06 26.12
C GLY A 141 -11.16 -2.17 26.64
N ARG A 142 -11.22 -0.84 26.43
CA ARG A 142 -10.22 0.12 26.91
C ARG A 142 -10.84 1.02 27.98
N ASN A 143 -10.24 1.06 29.16
CA ASN A 143 -10.67 1.87 30.32
C ASN A 143 -10.74 3.40 30.07
N SER A 144 -10.37 3.90 28.88
CA SER A 144 -10.38 5.34 28.56
C SER A 144 -11.68 5.85 27.95
N THR A 145 -12.65 5.00 27.63
CA THR A 145 -13.85 5.39 26.86
C THR A 145 -15.03 5.84 27.71
N ALA A 146 -14.98 5.63 29.03
CA ALA A 146 -15.99 6.08 29.99
C ALA A 146 -16.06 7.61 30.21
N LYS A 147 -15.31 8.43 29.44
CA LYS A 147 -15.17 9.88 29.66
C LYS A 147 -15.31 10.74 28.41
N LEU A 148 -15.88 10.22 27.32
CA LEU A 148 -16.03 11.03 26.10
C LEU A 148 -17.28 11.90 26.21
N ASN A 149 -17.14 13.16 25.81
CA ASN A 149 -18.28 14.05 25.67
C ASN A 149 -19.04 13.76 24.35
N PRO A 150 -20.27 14.28 24.17
CA PRO A 150 -21.06 14.02 22.96
C PRO A 150 -20.35 14.38 21.64
N ALA A 151 -19.61 15.50 21.60
CA ALA A 151 -18.88 15.93 20.41
C ALA A 151 -17.74 14.95 20.03
N GLN A 152 -17.04 14.39 21.03
CA GLN A 152 -16.02 13.37 20.81
C GLN A 152 -16.61 12.05 20.31
N HIS A 153 -17.82 11.69 20.77
CA HIS A 153 -18.55 10.53 20.25
C HIS A 153 -18.97 10.73 18.78
N GLU A 154 -19.46 11.91 18.43
CA GLU A 154 -19.83 12.25 17.06
C GLU A 154 -18.62 12.26 16.13
N ALA A 155 -17.54 12.94 16.51
CA ALA A 155 -16.29 12.97 15.76
C ALA A 155 -15.73 11.58 15.49
N ARG A 156 -15.84 10.67 16.47
CA ARG A 156 -15.44 9.28 16.31
C ARG A 156 -16.33 8.54 15.33
N ARG A 157 -17.66 8.70 15.41
CA ARG A 157 -18.60 8.02 14.51
C ARG A 157 -18.39 8.41 13.05
N ARG A 158 -17.90 9.61 12.76
CA ARG A 158 -17.52 10.02 11.39
C ARG A 158 -16.50 9.09 10.73
N MET A 159 -15.67 8.38 11.48
CA MET A 159 -14.75 7.36 10.91
C MET A 159 -15.47 6.14 10.32
N ALA A 160 -16.79 6.02 10.51
CA ALA A 160 -17.65 5.02 9.88
C ALA A 160 -18.63 5.63 8.86
N LEU A 161 -18.46 6.91 8.51
CA LEU A 161 -19.30 7.61 7.53
C LEU A 161 -18.65 7.50 6.15
N PHE A 162 -19.08 6.52 5.36
CA PHE A 162 -18.44 6.17 4.09
C PHE A 162 -19.25 6.64 2.87
N PRO A 163 -18.64 6.75 1.68
CA PRO A 163 -19.37 6.92 0.42
C PRO A 163 -20.51 5.93 0.28
N LYS A 164 -21.69 6.39 -0.12
CA LYS A 164 -22.89 5.54 -0.16
C LYS A 164 -22.94 4.63 -1.39
N MET A 165 -22.45 5.11 -2.53
CA MET A 165 -22.51 4.40 -3.81
C MET A 165 -21.27 3.55 -4.07
N ASP A 166 -21.46 2.44 -4.78
CA ASP A 166 -20.41 1.53 -5.27
C ASP A 166 -19.38 1.11 -4.21
N ARG A 167 -19.79 1.06 -2.93
CA ARG A 167 -18.93 0.71 -1.81
C ARG A 167 -19.02 -0.75 -1.40
N GLU A 168 -17.88 -1.32 -1.04
CA GLU A 168 -17.76 -2.55 -0.25
C GLU A 168 -16.94 -2.23 1.02
N VAL A 169 -17.37 -2.74 2.17
CA VAL A 169 -16.65 -2.59 3.45
C VAL A 169 -16.00 -3.93 3.81
N LEU A 170 -14.67 -3.97 3.79
CA LEU A 170 -13.89 -5.20 3.95
C LEU A 170 -13.20 -5.20 5.31
N PHE A 171 -13.62 -6.10 6.20
CA PHE A 171 -12.91 -6.38 7.44
C PHE A 171 -11.90 -7.50 7.21
N VAL A 172 -10.66 -7.10 6.91
CA VAL A 172 -9.64 -8.05 6.44
C VAL A 172 -8.73 -8.58 7.56
N VAL A 173 -8.75 -7.95 8.74
CA VAL A 173 -7.95 -8.35 9.91
C VAL A 173 -8.86 -8.59 11.12
N PRO A 174 -8.82 -9.78 11.76
CA PRO A 174 -9.78 -10.13 12.82
C PRO A 174 -9.73 -9.24 14.06
N HIS A 175 -8.55 -8.76 14.45
CA HIS A 175 -8.36 -7.97 15.68
C HIS A 175 -8.44 -6.46 15.50
N LEU A 176 -8.77 -6.00 14.29
CA LEU A 176 -8.95 -4.59 13.98
C LEU A 176 -10.44 -4.29 13.74
N TRP A 177 -10.90 -3.18 14.30
CA TRP A 177 -12.23 -2.65 14.00
C TRP A 177 -12.25 -1.84 12.69
N VAL A 178 -11.09 -1.36 12.25
CA VAL A 178 -10.95 -0.51 11.06
C VAL A 178 -11.06 -1.37 9.81
N PRO A 179 -12.00 -1.11 8.90
CA PRO A 179 -12.09 -1.81 7.62
C PRO A 179 -11.16 -1.21 6.57
N VAL A 180 -11.01 -1.91 5.46
CA VAL A 180 -10.68 -1.30 4.17
C VAL A 180 -12.00 -0.97 3.48
N VAL A 181 -12.21 0.28 3.09
CA VAL A 181 -13.36 0.66 2.26
C VAL A 181 -12.94 0.61 0.80
N GLN A 182 -13.68 -0.13 -0.01
CA GLN A 182 -13.42 -0.30 -1.43
C GLN A 182 -14.49 0.41 -2.24
N LEU A 183 -14.11 1.20 -3.26
CA LEU A 183 -15.02 1.83 -4.21
C LEU A 183 -14.79 1.28 -5.62
N ARG A 184 -15.90 0.97 -6.32
CA ARG A 184 -15.90 0.47 -7.72
C ARG A 184 -14.95 -0.69 -7.97
N ARG A 185 -14.71 -1.49 -6.92
CA ARG A 185 -13.82 -2.66 -6.91
C ARG A 185 -12.36 -2.39 -7.30
N ARG A 186 -11.95 -1.11 -7.38
CA ARG A 186 -10.64 -0.67 -7.89
C ARG A 186 -9.90 0.25 -6.93
N LEU A 187 -10.63 1.10 -6.20
CA LEU A 187 -10.05 2.03 -5.23
C LEU A 187 -10.18 1.46 -3.81
N PHE A 188 -9.09 1.41 -3.06
CA PHE A 188 -9.02 0.91 -1.69
C PHE A 188 -8.57 2.04 -0.76
N ILE A 189 -9.36 2.30 0.27
CA ILE A 189 -9.14 3.39 1.22
C ILE A 189 -8.58 2.80 2.51
N LEU A 190 -7.36 3.21 2.88
CA LEU A 190 -6.64 2.72 4.05
C LEU A 190 -6.25 3.86 5.02
N PRO A 191 -6.05 3.54 6.31
CA PRO A 191 -5.60 4.52 7.31
C PRO A 191 -4.19 5.04 7.04
N GLY A 192 -3.92 6.28 7.47
CA GLY A 192 -2.56 6.85 7.45
C GLY A 192 -1.64 6.30 8.55
N VAL A 193 -2.19 5.72 9.62
CA VAL A 193 -1.39 5.15 10.71
C VAL A 193 -0.61 3.92 10.21
N PRO A 194 0.74 3.91 10.23
CA PRO A 194 1.52 2.88 9.54
C PRO A 194 1.22 1.45 10.00
N THR A 195 1.07 1.22 11.30
CA THR A 195 0.79 -0.11 11.83
C THR A 195 -0.58 -0.65 11.40
N LEU A 196 -1.57 0.21 11.19
CA LEU A 196 -2.87 -0.19 10.66
C LEU A 196 -2.78 -0.40 9.15
N PHE A 197 -2.13 0.52 8.45
CA PHE A 197 -1.94 0.46 7.00
C PHE A 197 -1.29 -0.86 6.59
N THR A 198 -0.15 -1.23 7.20
CA THR A 198 0.59 -2.44 6.81
C THR A 198 -0.22 -3.71 7.02
N GLN A 199 -0.86 -3.87 8.18
CA GLN A 199 -1.70 -5.03 8.48
C GLN A 199 -2.90 -5.16 7.53
N LEU A 200 -3.57 -4.04 7.23
CA LEU A 200 -4.72 -4.03 6.33
C LEU A 200 -4.29 -4.26 4.88
N ALA A 201 -3.23 -3.61 4.42
CA ALA A 201 -2.71 -3.77 3.06
C ALA A 201 -2.24 -5.21 2.81
N ASP A 202 -1.47 -5.80 3.74
CA ASP A 202 -0.99 -7.18 3.63
C ASP A 202 -2.17 -8.16 3.51
N ALA A 203 -3.12 -8.08 4.44
CA ALA A 203 -4.29 -8.95 4.45
C ALA A 203 -5.19 -8.74 3.22
N LEU A 204 -5.35 -7.50 2.75
CA LEU A 204 -6.11 -7.17 1.56
C LEU A 204 -5.48 -7.78 0.30
N VAL A 205 -4.20 -7.51 0.07
CA VAL A 205 -3.47 -7.96 -1.13
C VAL A 205 -3.38 -9.48 -1.19
N GLU A 206 -3.14 -10.15 -0.05
CA GLU A 206 -3.03 -11.61 0.00
C GLU A 206 -4.37 -12.31 -0.27
N ASN A 207 -5.49 -11.73 0.19
CA ASN A 207 -6.74 -12.50 0.33
C ASN A 207 -7.92 -11.99 -0.50
N TYR A 208 -7.85 -10.77 -1.04
CA TYR A 208 -8.98 -10.11 -1.73
C TYR A 208 -8.62 -9.56 -3.10
N ILE A 209 -7.32 -9.48 -3.45
CA ILE A 209 -6.87 -9.03 -4.77
C ILE A 209 -6.57 -10.26 -5.65
N PRO A 210 -7.05 -10.29 -6.91
CA PRO A 210 -6.66 -11.32 -7.86
C PRO A 210 -5.19 -11.10 -8.27
N LEU A 211 -4.28 -11.86 -7.67
CA LEU A 211 -2.85 -11.71 -7.92
C LEU A 211 -2.43 -12.39 -9.24
N PRO A 212 -1.40 -11.86 -9.93
CA PRO A 212 -0.75 -12.56 -11.01
C PRO A 212 -0.25 -13.94 -10.57
N PRO A 213 -0.13 -14.90 -11.51
CA PRO A 213 0.50 -16.18 -11.22
C PRO A 213 1.88 -15.98 -10.59
N LYS A 214 2.26 -16.83 -9.62
CA LYS A 214 3.58 -16.75 -8.96
C LYS A 214 4.75 -16.78 -9.95
N ALA A 215 4.59 -17.47 -11.07
CA ALA A 215 5.58 -17.52 -12.16
C ALA A 215 5.87 -16.15 -12.80
N ASN A 216 4.98 -15.17 -12.63
CA ASN A 216 5.12 -13.82 -13.18
C ASN A 216 5.65 -12.81 -12.13
N GLN A 217 5.95 -13.26 -10.91
CA GLN A 217 6.50 -12.38 -9.88
C GLN A 217 7.93 -11.98 -10.24
N PRO A 218 8.30 -10.69 -10.09
CA PRO A 218 9.65 -10.25 -10.42
C PRO A 218 10.66 -10.83 -9.43
N HIS A 219 11.80 -11.27 -9.95
CA HIS A 219 12.95 -11.66 -9.17
C HIS A 219 13.91 -10.47 -9.04
N ARG A 220 14.63 -10.42 -7.91
CA ARG A 220 15.68 -9.42 -7.66
C ARG A 220 16.95 -10.12 -7.21
N GLN A 221 18.07 -9.72 -7.80
CA GLN A 221 19.41 -10.08 -7.35
C GLN A 221 20.25 -8.84 -7.12
N PHE A 222 21.28 -8.99 -6.29
CA PHE A 222 22.22 -7.94 -5.96
C PHE A 222 23.63 -8.41 -6.24
N VAL A 223 24.42 -7.56 -6.88
CA VAL A 223 25.87 -7.70 -7.02
C VAL A 223 26.50 -6.51 -6.30
N VAL A 224 27.52 -6.73 -5.48
CA VAL A 224 28.17 -5.67 -4.70
C VAL A 224 29.61 -5.56 -5.14
N THR A 225 30.10 -4.34 -5.33
CA THR A 225 31.49 -4.07 -5.73
C THR A 225 32.08 -2.92 -4.89
N SER A 226 33.41 -2.95 -4.72
CA SER A 226 34.19 -1.85 -4.14
C SER A 226 34.57 -0.78 -5.18
N LEU A 227 34.31 -1.03 -6.47
CA LEU A 227 34.52 -0.06 -7.53
C LEU A 227 33.59 1.14 -7.37
N THR A 228 34.06 2.30 -7.83
CA THR A 228 33.25 3.52 -7.82
C THR A 228 32.13 3.45 -8.85
N GLU A 229 31.04 4.20 -8.64
CA GLU A 229 29.94 4.25 -9.60
C GLU A 229 30.39 4.74 -10.99
N SER A 230 31.29 5.73 -11.03
CA SER A 230 31.84 6.27 -12.27
C SER A 230 32.64 5.24 -13.07
N SER A 231 33.42 4.38 -12.40
CA SER A 231 34.24 3.36 -13.09
C SER A 231 33.39 2.23 -13.68
N ILE A 232 32.27 1.88 -13.03
CA ILE A 232 31.39 0.80 -13.51
C ILE A 232 30.33 1.28 -14.51
N ALA A 233 30.03 2.58 -14.58
CA ALA A 233 28.95 3.12 -15.40
C ALA A 233 28.97 2.69 -16.89
N PRO A 234 30.13 2.64 -17.59
CA PRO A 234 30.18 2.14 -18.97
C PRO A 234 29.81 0.66 -19.08
N CYS A 235 30.29 -0.17 -18.15
CA CYS A 235 29.96 -1.59 -18.06
C CYS A 235 28.46 -1.79 -17.84
N LEU A 236 27.89 -1.08 -16.87
CA LEU A 236 26.45 -1.14 -16.56
C LEU A 236 25.58 -0.69 -17.73
N SER A 237 25.98 0.34 -18.48
CA SER A 237 25.24 0.84 -19.65
C SER A 237 25.18 -0.20 -20.78
N ARG A 238 26.31 -0.87 -21.03
CA ARG A 238 26.38 -1.99 -21.98
C ARG A 238 25.49 -3.16 -21.53
N PHE A 239 25.59 -3.54 -20.26
CA PHE A 239 24.79 -4.60 -19.65
C PHE A 239 23.29 -4.33 -19.72
N ALA A 240 22.87 -3.12 -19.36
CA ALA A 240 21.47 -2.72 -19.41
C ALA A 240 20.90 -2.86 -20.83
N THR A 241 21.67 -2.50 -21.86
CA THR A 241 21.25 -2.64 -23.26
C THR A 241 21.13 -4.10 -23.69
N GLN A 242 22.09 -4.93 -23.29
CA GLN A 242 22.09 -6.37 -23.60
C GLN A 242 20.95 -7.14 -22.91
N LEU A 243 20.61 -6.73 -21.68
CA LEU A 243 19.63 -7.40 -20.84
C LEU A 243 18.19 -6.90 -21.02
N ALA A 244 18.00 -5.72 -21.63
CA ALA A 244 16.69 -5.15 -21.89
C ALA A 244 15.74 -6.07 -22.68
N PRO A 245 16.18 -6.79 -23.75
CA PRO A 245 15.32 -7.75 -24.45
C PRO A 245 14.83 -8.92 -23.59
N ALA A 246 15.57 -9.29 -22.54
CA ALA A 246 15.16 -10.29 -21.56
C ALA A 246 14.24 -9.73 -20.46
N GLY A 247 13.89 -8.43 -20.54
CA GLY A 247 13.09 -7.75 -19.53
C GLY A 247 13.83 -7.52 -18.20
N ILE A 248 15.16 -7.66 -18.19
CA ILE A 248 15.97 -7.44 -16.99
C ILE A 248 16.38 -5.96 -16.93
N LYS A 249 16.06 -5.32 -15.81
CA LYS A 249 16.42 -3.93 -15.50
C LYS A 249 17.57 -3.91 -14.50
N LEU A 250 18.43 -2.92 -14.66
CA LEU A 250 19.63 -2.72 -13.86
C LEU A 250 19.59 -1.35 -13.20
N GLY A 251 20.10 -1.26 -11.97
CA GLY A 251 20.32 0.01 -11.28
C GLY A 251 21.48 -0.09 -10.30
N SER A 252 22.29 0.97 -10.21
CA SER A 252 23.38 1.12 -9.25
C SER A 252 22.97 2.01 -8.09
N TYR A 253 23.45 1.68 -6.90
CA TYR A 253 23.15 2.39 -5.66
C TYR A 253 24.45 2.51 -4.84
N PRO A 254 25.17 3.63 -4.92
CA PRO A 254 26.37 3.84 -4.12
C PRO A 254 26.02 3.96 -2.63
N ASN A 255 26.76 3.26 -1.79
CA ASN A 255 26.68 3.39 -0.34
C ASN A 255 27.93 4.10 0.17
N PHE A 256 27.80 5.40 0.45
CA PHE A 256 28.89 6.24 0.93
C PHE A 256 29.43 5.85 2.31
N SER A 257 28.64 5.14 3.13
CA SER A 257 29.10 4.72 4.45
C SER A 257 30.00 3.48 4.40
N SER A 258 29.74 2.55 3.47
CA SER A 258 30.59 1.37 3.26
C SER A 258 31.65 1.56 2.17
N GLY A 259 31.51 2.59 1.32
CA GLY A 259 32.35 2.80 0.13
C GLY A 259 32.09 1.79 -0.99
N GLN A 260 31.00 1.03 -0.92
CA GLN A 260 30.63 0.00 -1.90
C GLN A 260 29.47 0.48 -2.78
N VAL A 261 29.36 -0.08 -3.97
CA VAL A 261 28.21 0.11 -4.85
C VAL A 261 27.40 -1.19 -4.91
N THR A 262 26.10 -1.09 -4.60
CA THR A 262 25.15 -2.18 -4.78
C THR A 262 24.48 -2.06 -6.13
N ILE A 263 24.58 -3.08 -6.96
CA ILE A 263 23.94 -3.16 -8.26
C ILE A 263 22.74 -4.10 -8.13
N SER A 264 21.54 -3.61 -8.44
CA SER A 264 20.32 -4.39 -8.41
C SER A 264 19.92 -4.80 -9.82
N LEU A 265 19.69 -6.09 -10.01
CA LEU A 265 19.11 -6.65 -11.23
C LEU A 265 17.68 -7.11 -10.89
N ILE A 266 16.71 -6.73 -11.72
CA ILE A 266 15.30 -7.11 -11.57
C ILE A 266 14.80 -7.68 -12.89
N GLY A 267 14.18 -8.86 -12.88
CA GLY A 267 13.66 -9.47 -14.09
C GLY A 267 12.62 -10.57 -13.83
N PRO A 268 11.91 -11.02 -14.87
CA PRO A 268 10.83 -11.99 -14.74
C PRO A 268 11.31 -13.45 -14.65
N ASP A 269 12.51 -13.76 -15.17
CA ASP A 269 13.07 -15.12 -15.21
C ASP A 269 14.26 -15.22 -14.24
N PHE A 270 14.12 -16.06 -13.21
CA PHE A 270 15.16 -16.26 -12.21
C PHE A 270 16.46 -16.84 -12.79
N SER A 271 16.38 -17.78 -13.73
CA SER A 271 17.56 -18.44 -14.28
C SER A 271 18.38 -17.48 -15.13
N GLN A 272 17.71 -16.69 -15.97
CA GLN A 272 18.36 -15.65 -16.77
C GLN A 272 18.94 -14.55 -15.88
N LEU A 273 18.19 -14.11 -14.86
CA LEU A 273 18.65 -13.11 -13.91
C LEU A 273 19.90 -13.58 -13.17
N SER A 274 19.93 -14.83 -12.73
CA SER A 274 21.08 -15.41 -12.01
C SER A 274 22.32 -15.54 -12.89
N LYS A 275 22.16 -15.91 -14.16
CA LYS A 275 23.27 -15.92 -15.12
C LYS A 275 23.80 -14.51 -15.38
N ALA A 276 22.91 -13.54 -15.53
CA ALA A 276 23.28 -12.14 -15.74
C ALA A 276 24.03 -11.55 -14.54
N ALA A 277 23.65 -11.90 -13.31
CA ALA A 277 24.34 -11.45 -12.11
C ALA A 277 25.77 -12.02 -12.01
N LEU A 278 25.95 -13.31 -12.27
CA LEU A 278 27.27 -13.96 -12.27
C LEU A 278 28.20 -13.40 -13.35
N GLU A 279 27.67 -13.18 -14.56
CA GLU A 279 28.45 -12.56 -15.63
C GLU A 279 28.85 -11.13 -15.28
N LEU A 280 27.92 -10.35 -14.68
CA LEU A 280 28.23 -8.99 -14.24
C LEU A 280 29.31 -8.98 -13.16
N GLU A 281 29.23 -9.90 -12.19
CA GLU A 281 30.24 -10.05 -11.13
C GLU A 281 31.63 -10.29 -11.75
N HIS A 282 31.73 -11.22 -12.70
CA HIS A 282 32.98 -11.51 -13.39
C HIS A 282 33.56 -10.29 -14.12
N GLN A 283 32.73 -9.54 -14.85
CA GLN A 283 33.20 -8.33 -15.55
C GLN A 283 33.62 -7.20 -14.61
N LEU A 284 33.04 -7.13 -13.41
CA LEU A 284 33.47 -6.16 -12.39
C LEU A 284 34.80 -6.57 -11.76
N GLU A 285 35.06 -7.86 -11.59
CA GLU A 285 36.36 -8.37 -11.14
C GLU A 285 37.46 -8.01 -12.16
N GLU A 286 37.22 -8.25 -13.45
CA GLU A 286 38.16 -7.86 -14.51
C GLU A 286 38.46 -6.36 -14.52
N LEU A 287 37.47 -5.51 -14.23
CA LEU A 287 37.66 -4.06 -14.13
C LEU A 287 38.44 -3.63 -12.88
N TYR A 288 38.42 -4.44 -11.83
CA TYR A 288 39.17 -4.17 -10.60
C TYR A 288 40.66 -4.52 -10.75
N GLU A 289 40.97 -5.53 -11.57
CA GLU A 289 42.34 -5.99 -11.83
C GLU A 289 43.13 -5.10 -12.82
N ASN A 290 42.45 -4.24 -13.58
CA ASN A 290 43.03 -3.32 -14.57
C ASN A 290 43.16 -1.88 -14.04
#